data_AF-A0AAW4W7L0-F1
#
_entry.id   AF-A0AAW4W7L0-F1
#
_cell.length_a   1.000
_cell.length_b   1.000
_cell.length_c   1.000
_cell.angle_alpha   90.00
_cell.angle_beta   90.00
_cell.angle_gamma   90.00
#
_symmetry.space_group_name_H-M   'P 1'
#
loop_
_entity.id
_entity.type
_entity.pdbx_description
1 polymer ?
#
loop_
_entity_poly.entity_id
_entity_poly.type
_entity_poly.pdbx_seq_one_letter_code
_entity_poly.pdbx_strand_id
1 'polypeptide(L)' 'MIFRKAVKDDFDNIKSLYWELINQEQGDPSFPHWKKGIHPSDEMQHNSIDKKELYVLTDGGEMTFKLYELVL' A
#
# COMPACT_ATOMS: atom_id res chain seq x y z
N MET A 1 11.83 12.02 1.60
CA MET A 1 10.90 11.31 0.69
C MET A 1 11.62 10.76 -0.54
N ILE A 2 11.46 9.47 -0.84
CA ILE A 2 11.97 8.77 -2.03
C ILE A 2 10.83 7.97 -2.65
N PHE A 3 10.55 8.19 -3.94
CA PHE A 3 9.60 7.39 -4.71
C PHE A 3 10.37 6.40 -5.59
N ARG A 4 10.10 5.11 -5.42
CA ARG A 4 10.81 4.05 -6.15
C ARG A 4 9.91 2.87 -6.44
N LYS A 5 10.33 2.02 -7.39
CA LYS A 5 9.73 0.71 -7.59
C LYS A 5 9.90 -0.13 -6.32
N ALA A 6 8.87 -0.90 -5.99
CA ALA A 6 8.97 -1.90 -4.95
C ALA A 6 9.90 -3.04 -5.37
N VAL A 7 10.55 -3.63 -4.38
CA VAL A 7 11.36 -4.84 -4.51
C VAL A 7 10.75 -5.96 -3.66
N LYS A 8 11.22 -7.20 -3.83
CA LYS A 8 10.66 -8.36 -3.12
C LYS A 8 10.71 -8.20 -1.60
N ASP A 9 11.78 -7.62 -1.07
CA ASP A 9 11.98 -7.40 0.36
C ASP A 9 11.00 -6.36 0.95
N ASP A 10 10.30 -5.60 0.12
CA ASP A 10 9.29 -4.65 0.57
C ASP A 10 7.94 -5.32 0.91
N PHE A 11 7.74 -6.58 0.54
CA PHE A 11 6.42 -7.22 0.55
C PHE A 11 5.74 -7.16 1.92
N ASP A 12 6.43 -7.53 2.99
CA ASP A 12 5.84 -7.54 4.34
C ASP A 12 5.45 -6.13 4.80
N ASN A 13 6.25 -5.12 4.42
CA ASN A 13 5.94 -3.72 4.71
C ASN A 13 4.73 -3.24 3.91
N ILE A 14 4.65 -3.56 2.60
CA ILE A 14 3.52 -3.22 1.74
C ILE A 14 2.23 -3.86 2.26
N LYS A 15 2.29 -5.15 2.63
CA LYS A 15 1.14 -5.89 3.16
C LYS A 15 0.64 -5.28 4.47
N SER A 16 1.57 -4.96 5.37
CA SER A 16 1.26 -4.30 6.65
C SER A 16 0.60 -2.95 6.42
N LEU A 17 1.16 -2.17 5.50
CA LEU A 17 0.66 -0.86 5.11
C LEU A 17 -0.79 -0.97 4.58
N TYR A 18 -1.09 -1.87 3.64
CA TYR A 18 -2.49 -2.10 3.21
C TYR A 18 -3.43 -2.52 4.35
N TRP A 19 -2.97 -3.33 5.30
CA TRP A 19 -3.79 -3.72 6.44
C TRP A 19 -4.07 -2.57 7.41
N GLU A 20 -3.11 -1.67 7.61
CA GLU A 20 -3.28 -0.44 8.36
C GLU A 20 -4.32 0.47 7.70
N LEU A 21 -4.22 0.67 6.38
CA LEU A 21 -5.21 1.44 5.61
C LEU A 21 -6.62 0.87 5.75
N ILE A 22 -6.77 -0.45 5.55
CA ILE A 22 -8.07 -1.12 5.67
C ILE A 22 -8.65 -0.95 7.08
N ASN A 23 -7.82 -1.05 8.12
CA ASN A 23 -8.26 -0.85 9.50
C ASN A 23 -8.70 0.60 9.75
N GLN A 24 -7.93 1.57 9.26
CA GLN A 24 -8.19 2.99 9.45
C GLN A 24 -9.48 3.41 8.75
N GLU A 25 -9.68 2.98 7.51
CA GLU A 25 -10.74 3.45 6.62
C GLU A 25 -12.01 2.57 6.66
N GLN A 26 -12.04 1.51 7.49
CA GLN A 26 -13.17 0.56 7.51
C GLN A 26 -14.52 1.24 7.79
N GLY A 27 -14.52 2.33 8.56
CA GLY A 27 -15.71 3.10 8.91
C GLY A 27 -16.09 4.19 7.89
N ASP A 28 -15.24 4.48 6.92
CA ASP A 28 -15.51 5.49 5.89
C ASP A 28 -16.44 4.89 4.81
N PRO A 29 -17.65 5.42 4.60
CA PRO A 29 -18.58 4.93 3.57
C PRO A 29 -18.06 5.06 2.13
N SER A 30 -17.08 5.93 1.89
CA SER A 30 -16.43 6.13 0.60
C SER A 30 -15.30 5.12 0.35
N PHE A 31 -14.78 4.49 1.40
CA PHE A 31 -13.76 3.47 1.26
C PHE A 31 -14.35 2.22 0.58
N PRO A 32 -13.65 1.61 -0.41
CA PRO A 32 -14.17 0.49 -1.22
C PRO A 32 -14.37 -0.85 -0.46
N HIS A 33 -14.49 -0.81 0.86
CA HIS A 33 -14.72 -1.96 1.75
C HIS A 33 -13.76 -3.13 1.50
N TRP A 34 -12.51 -2.82 1.18
CA TRP A 34 -11.46 -3.81 1.01
C TRP A 34 -11.29 -4.67 2.25
N LYS A 35 -10.95 -5.94 2.03
CA LYS A 35 -10.74 -6.94 3.09
C LYS A 35 -9.32 -7.45 3.03
N LYS A 36 -8.70 -7.58 4.21
CA LYS A 36 -7.35 -8.13 4.38
C LYS A 36 -7.24 -9.49 3.69
N GLY A 37 -6.21 -9.66 2.87
CA GLY A 37 -5.95 -10.89 2.12
C GLY A 37 -6.82 -11.10 0.87
N ILE A 38 -7.88 -10.30 0.67
CA ILE A 38 -8.73 -10.35 -0.53
C ILE A 38 -8.35 -9.24 -1.52
N HIS A 39 -8.25 -7.99 -1.05
CA HIS A 39 -7.85 -6.89 -1.90
C HIS A 39 -6.99 -5.84 -1.15
N PRO A 40 -5.76 -5.57 -1.62
CA PRO A 40 -5.03 -6.43 -2.56
C PRO A 40 -4.67 -7.77 -1.90
N SER A 41 -4.79 -8.89 -2.63
CA SER A 41 -4.32 -10.19 -2.14
C SER A 41 -2.79 -10.27 -2.19
N ASP A 42 -2.20 -11.22 -1.47
CA ASP A 42 -0.74 -11.46 -1.48
C ASP A 42 -0.24 -11.73 -2.92
N GLU A 43 -1.00 -12.51 -3.71
CA GLU A 43 -0.69 -12.79 -5.12
C GLU A 43 -0.71 -11.52 -5.97
N MET A 44 -1.70 -10.63 -5.79
CA MET A 44 -1.75 -9.36 -6.52
C MET A 44 -0.54 -8.48 -6.21
N GLN A 45 -0.15 -8.42 -4.94
CA GLN A 45 1.01 -7.63 -4.50
C GLN A 45 2.32 -8.20 -5.06
N HIS A 46 2.55 -9.51 -4.95
CA HIS A 46 3.71 -10.18 -5.55
C HIS A 46 3.79 -9.98 -7.06
N ASN A 47 2.68 -10.22 -7.77
CA ASN A 47 2.61 -10.03 -9.21
C ASN A 47 2.96 -8.59 -9.62
N SER A 48 2.48 -7.60 -8.87
CA SER A 48 2.75 -6.19 -9.14
C SER A 48 4.21 -5.81 -8.85
N ILE A 49 4.83 -6.40 -7.82
CA ILE A 49 6.27 -6.25 -7.54
C ILE A 49 7.11 -6.89 -8.65
N ASP A 50 6.81 -8.14 -9.01
CA ASP A 50 7.56 -8.90 -10.02
C ASP A 50 7.48 -8.25 -11.40
N LYS A 51 6.31 -7.70 -11.76
CA LYS A 51 6.11 -6.93 -12.99
C LYS A 51 6.66 -5.50 -12.93
N LYS A 52 7.17 -5.06 -11.77
CA LYS A 52 7.68 -3.69 -11.54
C LYS A 52 6.62 -2.61 -11.77
N GLU A 53 5.38 -2.93 -11.43
CA GLU A 53 4.19 -2.08 -11.54
C GLU A 53 3.84 -1.41 -10.21
N LEU A 54 4.31 -1.95 -9.08
CA LEU A 54 4.10 -1.37 -7.75
C LEU A 54 5.24 -0.40 -7.38
N TYR A 55 4.86 0.78 -6.89
CA TYR A 55 5.78 1.80 -6.40
C TYR A 55 5.49 2.09 -4.93
N VAL A 56 6.55 2.44 -4.20
CA VAL A 56 6.49 2.80 -2.79
C VAL A 56 7.10 4.18 -2.59
N LEU A 57 6.54 4.89 -1.63
CA LEU A 57 7.05 6.15 -1.12
C LEU A 57 7.65 5.89 0.26
N THR A 58 8.91 6.25 0.44
CA THR A 58 9.56 6.18 1.75
C THR A 58 9.92 7.57 2.24
N ASP A 59 9.76 7.83 3.53
CA ASP A 59 10.23 9.04 4.19
C ASP A 59 11.04 8.69 5.43
N GLY A 60 12.24 9.25 5.57
CA GLY A 60 13.17 8.85 6.63
C GLY A 60 13.60 7.37 6.61
N GLY A 61 13.33 6.63 5.54
CA GLY A 61 13.57 5.19 5.43
C GLY A 61 12.36 4.31 5.74
N GLU A 62 11.27 4.90 6.24
CA GLU A 62 10.01 4.21 6.52
C GLU A 62 9.04 4.34 5.35
N MET A 63 8.28 3.29 5.07
CA MET A 63 7.24 3.31 4.03
C MET A 63 5.97 3.95 4.59
N THR A 64 5.34 4.84 3.82
CA THR A 64 4.18 5.58 4.29
C THR A 64 3.16 5.79 3.17
N PHE A 65 1.89 5.91 3.55
CA PHE A 65 0.87 6.46 2.65
C PHE A 65 0.88 7.99 2.76
N LYS A 66 0.99 8.69 1.63
CA LYS A 66 0.46 10.06 1.56
C LYS A 66 -1.01 9.98 1.13
N LEU A 67 -1.93 9.90 2.10
CA LEU A 67 -3.36 10.08 1.81
C LEU A 67 -3.79 11.55 1.85
N TYR A 68 -2.94 12.45 2.35
CA TYR A 68 -3.29 13.87 2.54
C TYR A 68 -2.27 14.78 1.83
N GLU A 69 -2.61 15.19 0.60
CA GLU A 69 -2.23 16.50 -0.01
C GLU A 69 -2.78 16.71 -1.44
N LEU A 70 -3.88 16.05 -1.81
CA LEU A 70 -4.62 16.37 -3.03
C LEU A 70 -6.08 16.69 -2.68
N VAL A 71 -6.25 17.75 -1.89
CA VAL A 71 -7.44 18.59 -1.98
C VAL A 71 -6.95 19.91 -2.54
N LEU A 72 -6.97 20.00 -3.88
CA LEU A 72 -7.02 21.28 -4.60
C LEU A 72 -8.47 21.77 -4.59
#